data_AF-A0A172YLZ4-F1
#
_entry.id   AF-A0A172YLZ4-F1
#
_cell.length_a   1.000
_cell.length_b   1.000
_cell.length_c   1.000
_cell.angle_alpha   90.00
_cell.angle_beta   90.00
_cell.angle_gamma   90.00
#
_symmetry.space_group_name_H-M   'P 1'
#
loop_
_entity.id
_entity.type
_entity.pdbx_description
1 polymer ?
#
loop_
_entity_poly.entity_id
_entity_poly.type
_entity_poly.pdbx_seq_one_letter_code
_entity_poly.pdbx_strand_id
1 'polypeptide(L)'
;MKKINGFTLIELMIVIAIIAILAAIALPSYQNYVTRAKIKEAQSDLIALSLSVENMYQRTLSYPTDPTTIFSTWKPSSEPEKADFEYTYSSDGTSYTLKATGKTDKKVSGCTLKLESNGDKDATGCITKWDN
;
A
#
# COMPACT_ATOMS: atom_id res chain seq x y z
N MET A 1 -12.01 -2.06 -59.97
CA MET A 1 -12.26 -1.25 -58.75
C MET A 1 -12.37 -2.20 -57.57
N LYS A 2 -11.47 -2.08 -56.57
CA LYS A 2 -11.46 -2.95 -55.38
C LYS A 2 -12.52 -2.43 -54.41
N LYS A 3 -13.60 -3.18 -54.16
CA LYS A 3 -14.60 -2.80 -53.14
C LYS A 3 -13.91 -2.76 -51.78
N ILE A 4 -13.99 -1.63 -51.10
CA ILE A 4 -13.60 -1.52 -49.70
C ILE A 4 -14.77 -2.10 -48.89
N ASN A 5 -14.56 -3.25 -48.27
CA ASN A 5 -15.53 -3.82 -47.34
C ASN A 5 -15.37 -3.07 -46.00
N GLY A 6 -16.36 -2.25 -45.65
CA GLY A 6 -16.43 -1.56 -44.36
C GLY A 6 -17.14 -2.39 -43.31
N PHE A 7 -16.82 -2.13 -42.04
CA PHE A 7 -17.55 -2.68 -40.88
C PHE A 7 -18.99 -2.17 -40.86
N THR A 8 -19.94 -3.02 -40.45
CA THR A 8 -21.33 -2.61 -40.25
C THR A 8 -21.49 -1.91 -38.91
N LEU A 9 -22.48 -1.00 -38.83
CA LEU A 9 -22.82 -0.35 -37.56
C LEU A 9 -23.28 -1.36 -36.50
N ILE A 10 -23.94 -2.44 -36.92
CA ILE A 10 -24.42 -3.47 -35.99
C ILE A 10 -23.27 -4.29 -35.40
N GLU A 11 -22.23 -4.60 -36.18
CA GLU A 11 -21.03 -5.25 -35.66
C GLU A 11 -20.33 -4.36 -34.63
N LEU A 12 -20.24 -3.06 -34.88
CA LEU A 12 -19.66 -2.13 -33.91
C LEU A 12 -20.47 -2.05 -32.61
N MET A 13 -21.81 -2.03 -32.71
CA MET A 13 -22.68 -2.00 -31.52
C MET A 13 -22.51 -3.24 -30.65
N ILE A 14 -22.43 -4.43 -31.25
CA ILE A 14 -22.24 -5.68 -30.51
C ILE A 14 -20.87 -5.70 -29.83
N VAL A 15 -19.81 -5.26 -30.53
CA VAL A 15 -18.46 -5.18 -29.96
C VAL A 15 -18.42 -4.25 -28.74
N ILE A 16 -19.02 -3.06 -28.84
CA ILE A 16 -19.07 -2.11 -27.72
C ILE A 16 -19.86 -2.72 -26.55
N ALA A 17 -20.97 -3.40 -26.81
CA ALA A 17 -21.76 -4.06 -25.78
C ALA A 17 -20.95 -5.12 -25.01
N ILE A 18 -20.17 -5.95 -25.72
CA ILE A 18 -19.30 -6.95 -25.11
C ILE A 18 -18.20 -6.28 -24.27
N ILE A 19 -17.54 -5.25 -24.80
CA ILE A 19 -16.48 -4.52 -24.08
C ILE A 19 -17.05 -3.88 -22.80
N ALA A 20 -18.26 -3.32 -22.85
CA ALA A 20 -18.91 -2.71 -21.69
C ALA A 20 -19.14 -3.73 -20.56
N ILE A 21 -19.60 -4.94 -20.90
CA ILE A 21 -19.81 -6.03 -19.93
C ILE A 21 -18.47 -6.47 -19.30
N LEU A 22 -17.43 -6.65 -20.12
CA LEU A 22 -16.10 -7.04 -19.65
C LEU A 22 -15.48 -5.96 -18.75
N ALA A 23 -15.59 -4.69 -19.15
CA ALA A 23 -15.05 -3.56 -18.39
C ALA A 23 -15.70 -3.42 -17.02
N ALA A 24 -17.01 -3.69 -16.90
CA ALA A 24 -17.73 -3.63 -15.63
C ALA A 24 -17.17 -4.59 -14.56
N ILE A 25 -16.62 -5.74 -14.98
CA ILE A 25 -16.02 -6.73 -14.07
C ILE A 25 -14.52 -6.48 -13.91
N ALA A 26 -13.83 -6.17 -15.01
CA ALA A 26 -12.37 -6.05 -15.05
C ALA A 26 -11.86 -4.84 -14.26
N LEU A 27 -12.52 -3.69 -14.36
CA LEU A 27 -12.08 -2.45 -13.69
C LEU A 27 -12.04 -2.54 -12.16
N PRO A 28 -13.11 -2.95 -11.45
CA PRO A 28 -13.05 -3.08 -9.99
C PRO A 28 -12.04 -4.15 -9.54
N SER A 29 -11.92 -5.25 -10.29
CA SER A 29 -10.92 -6.29 -10.01
C SER A 29 -9.49 -5.76 -10.11
N TYR A 30 -9.18 -5.02 -11.18
CA TYR A 30 -7.87 -4.41 -11.39
C TYR A 30 -7.54 -3.37 -10.31
N GLN A 31 -8.51 -2.53 -9.93
CA GLN A 31 -8.33 -1.55 -8.85
C GLN A 31 -7.99 -2.25 -7.53
N ASN A 32 -8.71 -3.31 -7.17
CA ASN A 32 -8.42 -4.11 -5.99
C ASN A 32 -7.02 -4.74 -6.06
N TYR A 33 -6.60 -5.26 -7.22
CA TYR A 33 -5.25 -5.80 -7.40
C TYR A 33 -4.17 -4.75 -7.11
N VAL A 34 -4.31 -3.54 -7.66
CA VAL A 34 -3.38 -2.43 -7.39
C VAL A 34 -3.38 -2.05 -5.91
N THR A 35 -4.56 -1.98 -5.27
CA THR A 35 -4.66 -1.71 -3.83
C THR A 35 -3.95 -2.78 -2.99
N ARG A 36 -4.07 -4.07 -3.34
CA ARG A 36 -3.33 -5.16 -2.67
C ARG A 36 -1.82 -4.99 -2.83
N ALA A 37 -1.36 -4.61 -4.02
CA ALA A 37 0.05 -4.33 -4.26
C ALA A 37 0.56 -3.18 -3.37
N LYS A 38 -0.22 -2.11 -3.23
CA LYS A 38 0.11 -0.97 -2.35
C LYS A 38 0.17 -1.34 -0.87
N ILE A 39 -0.73 -2.21 -0.41
CA ILE A 39 -0.68 -2.71 0.97
C ILE A 39 0.58 -3.55 1.20
N LYS A 40 0.96 -4.41 0.24
CA LYS A 40 2.20 -5.21 0.32
C LYS A 40 3.47 -4.36 0.28
N GLU A 41 3.46 -3.29 -0.51
CA GLU A 41 4.52 -2.27 -0.52
C GLU A 41 4.68 -1.68 0.89
N ALA A 42 3.57 -1.25 1.51
CA ALA A 42 3.59 -0.68 2.86
C ALA A 42 4.01 -1.69 3.96
N GLN A 43 3.64 -2.97 3.83
CA GLN A 43 4.13 -4.03 4.72
C GLN A 43 5.65 -4.18 4.62
N SER A 44 6.19 -4.11 3.40
CA SER A 44 7.64 -4.21 3.15
C SER A 44 8.37 -2.98 3.70
N ASP A 45 7.80 -1.78 3.53
CA ASP A 45 8.31 -0.55 4.14
C ASP A 45 8.32 -0.62 5.67
N LEU A 46 7.28 -1.17 6.30
CA LEU A 46 7.26 -1.35 7.76
C LEU A 46 8.35 -2.30 8.25
N ILE A 47 8.65 -3.38 7.51
CA ILE A 47 9.76 -4.27 7.82
C ILE A 47 11.10 -3.52 7.66
N ALA A 48 11.26 -2.72 6.61
CA ALA A 48 12.46 -1.90 6.44
C ALA A 48 12.63 -0.86 7.57
N LEU A 49 11.52 -0.25 8.00
CA LEU A 49 11.50 0.68 9.12
C LEU A 49 11.87 -0.02 10.43
N SER A 50 11.36 -1.23 10.70
CA SER A 50 11.72 -1.99 11.90
C SER A 50 13.21 -2.27 11.94
N LEU A 51 13.80 -2.68 10.81
CA LEU A 51 15.25 -2.86 10.72
C LEU A 51 16.03 -1.56 11.04
N SER A 52 15.55 -0.40 10.58
CA SER A 52 16.17 0.90 10.93
C SER A 52 16.09 1.18 12.43
N VAL A 53 14.96 0.87 13.07
CA VAL A 53 14.74 1.05 14.52
C VAL A 53 15.62 0.10 15.33
N GLU A 54 15.71 -1.17 14.96
CA GLU A 54 16.59 -2.13 15.63
C GLU A 54 18.06 -1.75 15.50
N ASN A 55 18.49 -1.28 14.33
CA ASN A 55 19.85 -0.78 14.13
C ASN A 55 20.17 0.43 15.04
N MET A 56 19.18 1.26 15.35
CA MET A 56 19.34 2.35 16.30
C MET A 56 19.51 1.82 17.72
N TYR A 57 18.66 0.87 18.13
CA TYR A 57 18.75 0.22 19.44
C TYR A 57 20.12 -0.40 19.69
N GLN A 58 20.72 -1.04 18.68
CA GLN A 58 22.08 -1.60 18.80
C GLN A 58 23.16 -0.54 19.11
N ARG A 59 22.91 0.74 18.80
CA ARG A 59 23.86 1.85 19.03
C ARG A 59 23.60 2.58 20.34
N THR A 60 22.34 2.79 20.68
CA THR A 60 21.91 3.63 21.81
C THR A 60 21.45 2.83 23.02
N LEU A 61 21.28 1.51 22.87
CA LEU A 61 20.73 0.59 23.88
C LEU A 61 19.33 0.99 24.38
N SER A 62 18.61 1.77 23.57
CA SER A 62 17.28 2.28 23.87
C SER A 62 16.58 2.69 22.57
N TYR A 63 15.28 2.41 22.48
CA TYR A 63 14.48 2.87 21.34
C TYR A 63 14.19 4.37 21.49
N PRO A 64 14.61 5.22 20.54
CA PRO A 64 14.41 6.67 20.67
C PRO A 64 12.93 7.03 20.93
N THR A 65 12.65 7.95 21.85
CA THR A 65 11.27 8.40 22.08
C THR A 65 10.85 9.48 21.08
N ASP A 66 11.82 10.16 20.46
CA ASP A 66 11.60 11.16 19.42
C ASP A 66 11.59 10.50 18.02
N PRO A 67 10.44 10.47 17.32
CA PRO A 67 10.34 9.86 16.00
C PRO A 67 11.22 10.50 14.93
N THR A 68 11.61 11.76 15.09
CA THR A 68 12.44 12.47 14.10
C THR A 68 13.81 11.82 13.93
N THR A 69 14.33 11.21 15.00
CA THR A 69 15.60 10.46 14.98
C THR A 69 15.56 9.31 13.96
N ILE A 70 14.43 8.59 13.89
CA ILE A 70 14.23 7.48 12.96
C ILE A 70 13.93 7.98 11.55
N PHE A 71 13.03 8.96 11.39
CA PHE A 71 12.62 9.47 10.09
C PHE A 71 13.63 10.41 9.41
N SER A 72 14.74 10.72 10.09
CA SER A 72 15.92 11.37 9.50
C SER A 72 16.79 10.40 8.70
N THR A 73 16.82 9.12 9.08
CA THR A 73 17.64 8.08 8.45
C THR A 73 16.85 7.12 7.57
N TRP A 74 15.52 7.09 7.74
CA TRP A 74 14.64 6.22 6.98
C TRP A 74 13.54 7.00 6.25
N LYS A 75 13.22 6.55 5.04
CA LYS A 75 12.09 7.01 4.22
C LYS A 75 11.42 5.80 3.57
N PRO A 76 10.10 5.86 3.30
CA PRO A 76 9.41 4.81 2.57
C PRO A 76 9.88 4.71 1.12
N SER A 77 9.61 3.58 0.45
CA SER A 77 9.97 3.39 -0.97
C SER A 77 9.18 4.30 -1.91
N SER A 78 7.98 4.73 -1.51
CA SER A 78 7.14 5.62 -2.30
C SER A 78 7.58 7.07 -2.19
N GLU A 79 7.65 7.76 -3.33
CA GLU A 79 7.84 9.22 -3.37
C GLU A 79 6.76 9.95 -2.54
N PRO A 80 7.12 10.99 -1.76
CA PRO A 80 6.19 11.65 -0.83
C PRO A 80 4.88 12.13 -1.46
N GLU A 81 4.95 12.66 -2.68
CA GLU A 81 3.81 13.18 -3.44
C GLU A 81 2.82 12.08 -3.88
N LYS A 82 3.30 10.84 -3.96
CA LYS A 82 2.54 9.67 -4.41
C LYS A 82 2.26 8.68 -3.28
N ALA A 83 2.69 8.98 -2.05
CA ALA A 83 2.56 8.08 -0.93
C ALA A 83 1.08 7.77 -0.64
N ASP A 84 0.75 6.48 -0.64
CA ASP A 84 -0.58 5.95 -0.30
C ASP A 84 -0.77 5.78 1.21
N PHE A 85 0.34 5.65 1.94
CA PHE A 85 0.38 5.47 3.39
C PHE A 85 1.17 6.58 4.07
N GLU A 86 0.78 6.89 5.30
CA GLU A 86 1.53 7.69 6.25
C GLU A 86 2.13 6.77 7.32
N TYR A 87 3.42 6.94 7.59
CA TYR A 87 4.16 6.10 8.53
C TYR A 87 4.39 6.84 9.84
N THR A 88 4.10 6.19 10.95
CA THR A 88 4.35 6.72 12.30
C THR A 88 5.15 5.73 13.12
N TYR A 89 5.96 6.27 14.02
CA TYR A 89 6.76 5.53 14.99
C TYR A 89 6.47 6.09 16.38
N SER A 90 6.33 5.20 17.36
CA SER A 90 6.23 5.54 18.78
C SER A 90 6.97 4.53 19.63
N SER A 91 7.57 4.97 20.73
CA SER A 91 8.38 4.14 21.63
C SER A 91 8.30 4.65 23.07
N ASP A 92 8.43 3.74 24.03
CA ASP A 92 8.60 4.05 25.47
C ASP A 92 10.07 3.90 25.95
N GLY A 93 11.00 3.64 25.04
CA GLY A 93 12.41 3.37 25.32
C GLY A 93 12.76 1.88 25.36
N THR A 94 11.77 1.00 25.55
CA THR A 94 11.92 -0.45 25.70
C THR A 94 11.12 -1.25 24.67
N SER A 95 10.01 -0.69 24.18
CA SER A 95 9.17 -1.24 23.13
C SER A 95 8.89 -0.17 22.08
N TYR A 96 8.52 -0.59 20.87
CA TYR A 96 8.07 0.33 19.83
C TYR A 96 6.85 -0.21 19.09
N THR A 97 6.11 0.73 18.51
CA THR A 97 5.03 0.48 17.58
C THR A 97 5.30 1.24 16.29
N LEU A 98 5.29 0.51 15.17
CA LEU A 98 5.28 1.07 13.83
C LEU A 98 3.88 0.99 13.28
N LYS A 99 3.45 2.03 12.56
CA LYS A 99 2.15 2.05 11.92
C LYS A 99 2.26 2.63 10.52
N ALA A 100 1.59 2.01 9.56
CA ALA A 100 1.30 2.59 8.26
C ALA A 100 -0.22 2.79 8.14
N THR A 101 -0.66 4.04 8.00
CA THR A 101 -2.08 4.41 7.89
C THR A 101 -2.38 4.86 6.46
N GLY A 102 -3.33 4.20 5.80
CA GLY A 102 -3.75 4.56 4.45
C GLY A 102 -4.39 5.95 4.41
N LYS A 103 -3.94 6.80 3.49
CA LYS A 103 -4.45 8.17 3.35
C LYS A 103 -5.92 8.19 2.93
N THR A 104 -6.65 9.21 3.37
CA THR A 104 -8.11 9.33 3.19
C THR A 104 -8.53 9.59 1.75
N ASP A 105 -7.66 10.19 0.93
CA ASP A 105 -7.89 10.47 -0.49
C ASP A 105 -7.53 9.27 -1.39
N LYS A 106 -7.11 8.14 -0.81
CA LYS A 106 -6.63 6.95 -1.53
C LYS A 106 -7.55 5.76 -1.36
N LYS A 107 -7.42 4.79 -2.27
CA LYS A 107 -8.17 3.51 -2.21
C LYS A 107 -7.79 2.63 -1.00
N VAL A 108 -6.68 2.94 -0.34
CA VAL A 108 -6.24 2.30 0.90
C VAL A 108 -6.82 2.97 2.16
N SER A 109 -7.69 3.98 2.01
CA SER A 109 -8.32 4.65 3.16
C SER A 109 -8.96 3.64 4.11
N GLY A 110 -8.69 3.80 5.41
CA GLY A 110 -9.16 2.91 6.47
C GLY A 110 -8.29 1.68 6.72
N CYS A 111 -7.35 1.36 5.81
CA CYS A 111 -6.36 0.32 6.06
C CYS A 111 -5.26 0.83 7.01
N THR A 112 -5.05 0.10 8.10
CA THR A 112 -3.99 0.35 9.08
C THR A 112 -3.16 -0.92 9.24
N LEU A 113 -1.87 -0.80 8.98
CA LEU A 113 -0.89 -1.84 9.26
C LEU A 113 -0.12 -1.47 10.52
N LYS A 114 0.14 -2.44 11.38
CA LYS A 114 0.98 -2.28 12.58
C LYS A 114 2.04 -3.37 12.66
N LEU A 115 3.21 -3.00 13.17
CA LEU A 115 4.29 -3.91 13.53
C LEU A 115 4.86 -3.47 14.88
N GLU A 116 4.87 -4.38 15.85
CA GLU A 116 5.37 -4.14 17.20
C GLU A 116 6.76 -4.75 17.41
N SER A 117 7.47 -4.28 18.44
CA SER A 117 8.84 -4.73 18.75
C SER A 117 8.95 -6.21 19.10
N ASN A 118 7.85 -6.86 19.50
CA ASN A 118 7.79 -8.31 19.72
C ASN A 118 7.55 -9.12 18.42
N GLY A 119 7.41 -8.44 17.28
CA GLY A 119 7.14 -9.06 15.98
C GLY A 119 5.66 -9.23 15.66
N ASP A 120 4.75 -8.84 16.57
CA ASP A 120 3.31 -8.89 16.31
C ASP A 120 2.94 -7.96 15.16
N LYS A 121 2.13 -8.49 14.24
CA LYS A 121 1.69 -7.82 13.02
C LYS A 121 0.17 -7.77 13.02
N ASP A 122 -0.36 -6.60 12.71
CA ASP A 122 -1.79 -6.41 12.53
C ASP A 122 -2.11 -5.67 11.24
N ALA A 123 -3.23 -6.03 10.63
CA ALA A 123 -3.76 -5.42 9.42
C ALA A 123 -5.27 -5.21 9.60
N THR A 124 -5.63 -4.02 10.08
CA THR A 124 -7.01 -3.63 10.37
C THR A 124 -7.58 -2.79 9.23
N GLY A 125 -8.80 -3.11 8.76
CA GLY A 125 -9.48 -2.34 7.70
C GLY A 125 -8.87 -2.51 6.29
N CYS A 126 -7.91 -3.41 6.13
CA CYS A 126 -7.25 -3.72 4.86
C CYS A 126 -7.98 -4.83 4.09
N ILE A 127 -7.92 -4.80 2.76
CA ILE A 127 -8.50 -5.86 1.90
C ILE A 127 -7.70 -7.17 1.88
N THR A 128 -6.50 -7.15 2.47
CA THR A 128 -5.60 -8.29 2.69
C THR A 128 -5.14 -8.29 4.13
N LYS A 129 -4.91 -9.49 4.69
CA LYS A 129 -4.22 -9.62 5.98
C LYS A 129 -2.71 -9.47 5.78
N TRP A 130 -1.97 -9.44 6.88
CA TRP A 130 -0.51 -9.42 6.82
C TRP A 130 0.05 -10.70 6.18
N ASP A 131 -0.45 -11.87 6.59
CA ASP A 131 0.12 -13.17 6.21
C ASP A 131 -0.65 -13.94 5.11
N ASN A 132 -1.74 -13.38 4.55
CA ASN A 132 -2.39 -13.70 3.25
C ASN A 132 -3.75 -12.99 3.09
#